data_AF-A0A1A9NGU0-F1
#
_entry.id   AF-A0A1A9NGU0-F1
#
_cell.length_a   1.000
_cell.length_b   1.000
_cell.length_c   1.000
_cell.angle_alpha   90.00
_cell.angle_beta   90.00
_cell.angle_gamma   90.00
#
_symmetry.space_group_name_H-M   'P 1'
#
loop_
_entity.id
_entity.type
_entity.pdbx_description
1 polymer ?
#
loop_
_entity_poly.entity_id
_entity_poly.type
_entity_poly.pdbx_seq_one_letter_code
_entity_poly.pdbx_strand_id
1 'polypeptide(L)' 'MTTIRVKDNEPFEVAMRRFKRTMEKNGLLTELRAREFYEKPTAERKRKKAAAVKRHFKRLRGQMLPKKFY' A
#
# COMPACT_ATOMS: atom_id res chain seq x y z
N MET A 1 -4.46 0.47 16.18
CA MET A 1 -3.12 0.97 16.57
C MET A 1 -2.12 -0.14 16.29
N THR A 2 -1.03 0.12 15.54
CA THR A 2 -0.03 -0.93 15.22
C THR A 2 1.08 -0.93 16.25
N THR A 3 1.27 -2.05 16.93
CA THR A 3 2.38 -2.27 17.87
C THR A 3 3.37 -3.24 17.26
N ILE A 4 4.65 -2.85 17.18
CA ILE A 4 5.74 -3.76 16.80
C ILE A 4 6.60 -4.00 18.01
N ARG A 5 6.70 -5.28 18.40
CA ARG A 5 7.62 -5.72 19.43
C ARG A 5 8.98 -5.96 18.79
N VAL A 6 9.98 -5.21 19.25
CA VAL A 6 11.39 -5.42 18.87
C VAL A 6 11.91 -6.60 19.70
N LYS A 7 12.61 -7.53 19.04
CA LYS A 7 13.33 -8.62 19.73
C LYS A 7 14.79 -8.21 19.93
N ASP A 8 15.43 -8.71 20.98
CA ASP A 8 16.77 -8.29 21.40
C ASP A 8 17.88 -8.58 20.37
N ASN A 9 17.65 -9.53 19.44
CA ASN A 9 18.58 -9.88 18.36
C ASN A 9 18.31 -9.15 17.02
N GLU A 10 17.47 -8.11 17.01
CA GLU A 10 17.14 -7.38 15.77
C GLU A 10 17.79 -6.00 15.72
N PRO A 11 18.52 -5.67 14.63
CA PRO A 11 19.00 -4.32 14.42
C PRO A 11 17.83 -3.33 14.33
N PHE A 12 17.96 -2.18 15.00
CA PHE A 12 16.92 -1.13 15.10
C PHE A 12 16.34 -0.72 13.74
N GLU A 13 17.17 -0.62 12.70
CA GLU A 13 16.75 -0.26 11.35
C GLU A 13 15.75 -1.26 10.74
N VAL A 14 15.86 -2.55 11.09
CA VAL A 14 14.96 -3.60 10.61
C VAL A 14 13.60 -3.48 11.28
N ALA A 15 13.56 -3.14 12.56
CA ALA A 15 12.32 -2.85 13.28
C ALA A 15 11.61 -1.61 12.70
N MET A 16 12.37 -0.53 12.45
CA MET A 16 11.87 0.69 11.83
C MET A 16 11.26 0.43 10.44
N ARG A 17 11.93 -0.38 9.61
CA ARG A 17 11.42 -0.75 8.28
C ARG A 17 10.13 -1.57 8.36
N ARG A 18 10.00 -2.48 9.33
CA ARG A 18 8.74 -3.20 9.59
C ARG A 18 7.64 -2.27 10.05
N PHE A 19 7.97 -1.27 10.85
CA PHE A 19 7.02 -0.24 11.26
C PHE A 19 6.48 0.55 10.07
N LYS A 20 7.35 1.04 9.20
CA LYS A 20 6.94 1.72 7.97
C LYS A 20 6.04 0.83 7.10
N ARG A 21 6.42 -0.43 6.87
CA ARG A 21 5.62 -1.38 6.08
C ARG A 21 4.25 -1.70 6.70
N THR A 22 4.16 -1.84 8.02
CA THR A 22 2.87 -2.12 8.69
C THR A 22 1.95 -0.91 8.68
N MET A 23 2.48 0.30 8.87
CA MET A 23 1.75 1.55 8.68
C MET A 23 1.23 1.72 7.25
N GLU A 24 2.07 1.41 6.25
CA GLU A 24 1.67 1.43 4.83
C GLU A 24 0.61 0.37 4.51
N LYS A 25 0.77 -0.87 5.03
CA LYS A 25 -0.19 -1.96 4.84
C LYS A 25 -1.54 -1.65 5.44
N ASN A 26 -1.56 -0.99 6.60
CA ASN A 26 -2.79 -0.57 7.26
C ASN A 26 -3.54 0.52 6.49
N GLY A 27 -2.87 1.25 5.59
CA GLY A 27 -3.51 2.28 4.77
C GLY A 27 -3.96 3.52 5.54
N LEU A 28 -3.51 3.70 6.79
CA LEU A 28 -3.94 4.82 7.65
C LEU A 28 -3.62 6.18 7.01
N LEU A 29 -2.45 6.33 6.39
CA LEU A 29 -2.08 7.55 5.66
C LEU A 29 -2.93 7.78 4.41
N THR A 30 -3.34 6.71 3.72
CA THR A 30 -4.20 6.83 2.53
C THR A 30 -5.63 7.18 2.91
N GLU A 31 -6.10 6.69 4.06
CA GLU A 31 -7.41 7.02 4.60
C GLU A 31 -7.46 8.46 5.10
N LEU A 32 -6.41 8.92 5.79
CA LEU A 32 -6.30 10.30 6.28
C LEU A 32 -6.38 11.30 5.11
N ARG A 33 -5.60 11.08 4.04
CA ARG A 33 -5.67 11.90 2.82
C ARG A 33 -7.04 11.87 2.12
N ALA A 34 -7.75 10.74 2.21
CA ALA A 34 -9.09 10.64 1.63
C ALA A 34 -10.16 11.39 2.44
N ARG A 35 -9.90 11.63 3.74
CA ARG A 35 -10.80 12.34 4.67
C ARG A 35 -10.52 13.85 4.76
N GLU A 36 -9.38 14.32 4.25
CA GLU A 36 -9.01 15.75 4.27
C GLU A 36 -10.00 16.65 3.52
N PHE A 37 -10.67 16.12 2.50
CA PHE A 37 -11.63 16.86 1.69
C PHE A 37 -12.88 16.03 1.40
N TYR A 38 -14.01 16.71 1.23
CA TYR A 38 -15.23 16.05 0.76
C TYR A 38 -15.04 15.58 -0.68
N GLU A 39 -15.23 14.30 -0.91
CA GLU A 39 -15.31 13.73 -2.24
C GLU A 39 -16.75 13.36 -2.58
N LYS A 40 -17.24 13.84 -3.73
CA LYS A 40 -18.54 13.45 -4.25
C LYS A 40 -18.61 11.92 -4.43
N PRO A 41 -19.75 11.25 -4.12
CA PRO A 41 -19.87 9.80 -4.23
C PRO A 41 -19.48 9.23 -5.61
N THR A 42 -19.69 10.00 -6.68
CA THR A 42 -19.31 9.61 -8.04
C THR A 42 -17.80 9.59 -8.25
N ALA A 43 -17.06 10.53 -7.65
CA ALA A 43 -15.60 10.56 -7.73
C ALA A 43 -14.99 9.43 -6.90
N GLU A 44 -15.56 9.13 -5.73
CA GLU A 44 -15.13 8.01 -4.89
C GLU A 44 -15.25 6.67 -5.63
N ARG A 45 -16.38 6.43 -6.30
CA ARG A 45 -16.60 5.24 -7.15
C ARG A 45 -15.58 5.15 -8.29
N LYS A 46 -15.30 6.26 -8.97
CA LYS A 46 -14.29 6.31 -10.04
C LYS A 46 -12.89 5.98 -9.50
N ARG A 47 -12.51 6.55 -8.36
CA ARG A 47 -11.21 6.29 -7.71
C ARG A 47 -11.07 4.82 -7.32
N LYS A 48 -12.09 4.24 -6.68
CA LYS A 48 -12.10 2.81 -6.30
C LYS A 48 -11.94 1.90 -7.51
N LYS A 49 -12.66 2.17 -8.60
CA LYS A 49 -12.55 1.41 -9.85
C LYS A 49 -11.14 1.50 -10.46
N ALA A 50 -10.58 2.70 -10.57
CA ALA A 50 -9.22 2.90 -11.08
C ALA A 50 -8.16 2.19 -10.21
N ALA A 51 -8.31 2.25 -8.89
CA ALA A 51 -7.41 1.54 -7.96
C ALA A 51 -7.50 0.02 -8.12
N ALA A 52 -8.70 -0.54 -8.30
CA ALA A 52 -8.89 -1.97 -8.55
C ALA A 52 -8.24 -2.42 -9.86
N VAL A 53 -8.44 -1.66 -10.94
CA VAL A 53 -7.82 -1.89 -12.25
C VAL A 53 -6.29 -1.87 -12.14
N LYS A 54 -5.72 -0.87 -11.46
CA LYS A 54 -4.27 -0.77 -11.23
C LYS A 54 -3.72 -1.97 -10.43
N ARG A 55 -4.43 -2.43 -9.40
CA ARG A 55 -4.05 -3.63 -8.63
C ARG A 55 -4.07 -4.89 -9.50
N HIS A 56 -5.09 -5.02 -10.36
CA HIS A 56 -5.20 -6.13 -11.28
C HIS A 56 -4.01 -6.18 -12.26
N PHE A 57 -3.68 -5.07 -12.91
CA PHE A 57 -2.53 -4.99 -13.81
C PHE A 57 -1.21 -5.26 -13.09
N LYS A 58 -1.04 -4.77 -11.85
CA LYS A 58 0.16 -5.06 -11.04
C LYS A 58 0.29 -6.57 -10.77
N ARG A 59 -0.82 -7.25 -10.48
CA ARG A 59 -0.85 -8.71 -10.27
C ARG A 59 -0.45 -9.46 -11.53
N LEU A 60 -1.05 -9.12 -12.67
CA LEU A 60 -0.73 -9.75 -13.96
C LEU A 60 0.75 -9.55 -14.34
N ARG A 61 1.28 -8.33 -14.16
CA ARG A 61 2.71 -8.04 -14.42
C ARG A 61 3.64 -8.91 -13.57
N GLY A 62 3.26 -9.26 -12.34
CA GLY A 62 4.05 -10.16 -11.49
C GLY A 62 4.00 -11.63 -11.92
N GLN A 63 2.97 -12.04 -12.67
CA GLN A 63 2.81 -13.40 -13.20
C GLN A 63 3.48 -13.58 -14.57
N MET A 64 3.64 -12.49 -15.32
CA MET A 64 4.30 -12.52 -16.63
C MET A 64 5.82 -12.49 -16.48
N LEU A 65 6.52 -13.27 -17.31
CA LEU A 65 7.97 -13.17 -17.45
C LEU A 65 8.36 -11.76 -17.94
N PRO A 66 9.52 -11.22 -17.53
CA PRO A 66 9.99 -9.93 -18.02
C PRO A 66 10.07 -9.97 -19.54
N LYS A 67 9.64 -8.87 -20.18
CA LYS A 67 9.74 -8.73 -21.64
C LYS A 67 11.21 -8.90 -22.01
N LYS A 68 11.51 -9.94 -22.78
CA LYS A 68 12.85 -10.15 -23.29
C LYS A 68 13.12 -9.09 -24.36
N PHE A 69 14.10 -8.23 -24.08
CA PHE A 69 14.68 -7.32 -25.06
C PHE A 69 15.80 -8.12 -25.72
N TYR A 70 15.44 -8.83 -26.78
CA TYR A 70 16.42 -9.37 -27.73
C TYR A 70 16.71 -8.29 -28.76
#